data_AF-A0A960BZ92-F1
#
_entry.id   AF-A0A960BZ92-F1
#
_cell.length_a   1.000
_cell.length_b   1.000
_cell.length_c   1.000
_cell.angle_alpha   90.00
_cell.angle_beta   90.00
_cell.angle_gamma   90.00
#
_symmetry.space_group_name_H-M   'P 1'
#
loop_
_entity.id
_entity.type
_entity.pdbx_description
1 polymer ?
#
loop_
_entity_poly.entity_id
_entity_poly.type
_entity_poly.pdbx_seq_one_letter_code
_entity_poly.pdbx_strand_id
1 'polypeptide(L)'
;MTIRWVAPVASVALAVLLAGCGGQDKPAADTSAASVSASTSAVSASTSASASASAPVSTSPTAASTAASASAMETTGPAAAPAEGEKPPREFVVGKWGTDGDCELAIDLRADGTTDGPFGNWTYNDGVIGFADEPDFKVNVTVVDDSTMKSTSDGSGKTMTMTRCP
;
A
#
# COMPACT_ATOMS: atom_id res chain seq x y z
N MET A 1 27.47 -5.86 35.85
CA MET A 1 26.76 -4.58 36.02
C MET A 1 25.26 -4.86 36.04
N THR A 2 24.57 -4.52 37.12
CA THR A 2 23.13 -4.76 37.30
C THR A 2 22.37 -3.46 37.02
N ILE A 3 21.66 -3.37 35.91
CA ILE A 3 20.92 -2.17 35.52
C ILE A 3 19.49 -2.30 36.07
N ARG A 4 19.18 -1.49 37.08
CA ARG A 4 17.82 -1.33 37.62
C ARG A 4 17.05 -0.35 36.73
N TRP A 5 16.07 -0.84 35.98
CA TRP A 5 15.11 0.00 35.28
C TRP A 5 14.01 0.44 36.24
N VAL A 6 13.83 1.76 36.36
CA VAL A 6 12.74 2.42 37.07
C VAL A 6 11.61 2.62 36.07
N ALA A 7 10.44 2.05 36.36
CA ALA A 7 9.24 2.20 35.54
C ALA A 7 8.62 3.61 35.69
N PRO A 8 8.16 4.25 34.61
CA PRO A 8 7.29 5.42 34.73
C PRO A 8 5.84 4.99 34.98
N VAL A 9 5.26 5.65 35.98
CA VAL A 9 3.91 5.50 36.51
C VAL A 9 2.87 5.99 35.49
N ALA A 10 1.79 5.21 35.39
CA ALA A 10 0.59 5.49 34.62
C ALA A 10 -0.09 6.82 34.99
N SER A 11 -0.68 7.50 34.01
CA SER A 11 -1.84 8.36 34.22
C SER A 11 -2.67 8.42 32.93
N VAL A 12 -3.75 7.64 32.95
CA VAL A 12 -4.86 7.69 31.99
C VAL A 12 -5.77 8.83 32.43
N ALA A 13 -6.02 9.80 31.54
CA ALA A 13 -7.11 10.76 31.70
C ALA A 13 -8.03 10.63 30.47
N LEU A 14 -9.09 9.84 30.66
CA LEU A 14 -10.19 9.68 29.72
C LEU A 14 -11.16 10.84 29.93
N ALA A 15 -11.32 11.72 28.94
CA ALA A 15 -12.38 12.73 28.92
C ALA A 15 -13.39 12.38 27.83
N VAL A 16 -14.45 11.68 28.24
CA VAL A 16 -15.66 11.43 27.47
C VAL A 16 -16.58 12.63 27.66
N LEU A 17 -16.93 13.33 26.58
CA LEU A 17 -18.03 14.29 26.54
C LEU A 17 -19.03 13.86 25.48
N LEU A 18 -20.10 13.19 25.91
CA LEU A 18 -21.35 13.07 25.15
C LEU A 18 -22.27 14.24 25.52
N ALA A 19 -22.52 15.12 24.55
CA ALA A 19 -23.65 16.04 24.50
C ALA A 19 -23.82 16.45 23.02
N GLY A 20 -24.95 16.38 22.35
CA GLY A 20 -26.32 16.02 22.72
C GLY A 20 -27.19 16.02 21.44
N CYS A 21 -28.42 15.55 21.58
CA CYS A 21 -29.50 15.64 20.59
C CYS A 21 -29.73 17.07 20.09
N GLY A 22 -30.13 17.20 18.82
CA GLY A 22 -30.72 18.45 18.32
C GLY A 22 -30.94 18.46 16.81
N GLY A 23 -31.95 17.73 16.35
CA GLY A 23 -32.54 18.01 15.04
C GLY A 23 -33.28 19.34 15.08
N GLN A 24 -33.08 20.18 14.06
CA GLN A 24 -34.02 21.26 13.73
C GLN A 24 -33.91 21.64 12.25
N ASP A 25 -34.83 21.10 11.46
CA ASP A 25 -35.24 21.61 10.16
C ASP A 25 -35.67 23.09 10.25
N LYS A 26 -35.21 23.93 9.29
CA LYS A 26 -36.05 25.02 8.75
C LYS A 26 -35.56 25.51 7.37
N PRO A 27 -36.48 25.69 6.39
CA PRO A 27 -36.16 25.97 4.98
C PRO A 27 -36.20 27.46 4.63
N ALA A 28 -35.62 27.80 3.47
CA ALA A 28 -36.05 28.92 2.65
C ALA A 28 -35.97 28.53 1.16
N ALA A 29 -37.14 28.38 0.55
CA ALA A 29 -37.39 28.56 -0.88
C ALA A 29 -37.02 30.00 -1.27
N ASP A 30 -36.52 30.23 -2.49
CA ASP A 30 -37.25 30.75 -3.65
C ASP A 30 -36.18 31.00 -4.74
N THR A 31 -36.37 30.93 -6.05
CA THR A 31 -37.55 30.67 -6.86
C THR A 31 -37.07 30.28 -8.26
N SER A 32 -37.89 29.44 -8.89
CA SER A 32 -37.84 28.93 -10.26
C SER A 32 -37.73 30.02 -11.34
N ALA A 33 -37.12 29.65 -12.47
CA ALA A 33 -37.72 29.68 -13.82
C ALA A 33 -36.61 29.35 -14.84
N ALA A 34 -36.65 28.16 -15.43
CA ALA A 34 -37.26 27.90 -16.74
C ALA A 34 -36.25 28.16 -17.87
N SER A 35 -35.85 27.09 -18.56
CA SER A 35 -36.21 26.86 -19.98
C SER A 35 -35.25 27.60 -20.92
N VAL A 36 -34.73 27.10 -22.03
CA VAL A 36 -35.09 26.01 -22.94
C VAL A 36 -33.98 25.92 -24.01
N SER A 37 -33.96 24.80 -24.72
CA SER A 37 -33.57 24.65 -26.13
C SER A 37 -32.09 24.66 -26.53
N ALA A 38 -31.60 23.44 -26.76
CA ALA A 38 -31.16 22.91 -28.05
C ALA A 38 -30.85 23.89 -29.20
N SER A 39 -29.71 23.66 -29.87
CA SER A 39 -29.62 23.20 -31.28
C SER A 39 -28.16 23.32 -31.77
N THR A 40 -27.46 22.20 -31.97
CA THR A 40 -27.08 21.60 -33.27
C THR A 40 -25.95 22.26 -34.07
N SER A 41 -24.98 21.40 -34.41
CA SER A 41 -24.22 21.32 -35.66
C SER A 41 -23.05 22.29 -35.89
N ALA A 42 -21.85 21.72 -35.96
CA ALA A 42 -21.05 21.82 -37.19
C ALA A 42 -20.09 20.63 -37.31
N VAL A 43 -20.31 19.87 -38.37
CA VAL A 43 -19.36 18.94 -38.97
C VAL A 43 -18.22 19.74 -39.61
N SER A 44 -17.00 19.20 -39.58
CA SER A 44 -16.05 19.35 -40.69
C SER A 44 -15.05 18.19 -40.65
N ALA A 45 -15.23 17.31 -41.62
CA ALA A 45 -14.27 16.31 -42.01
C ALA A 45 -13.13 16.96 -42.81
N SER A 46 -11.93 16.40 -42.70
CA SER A 46 -10.94 16.48 -43.77
C SER A 46 -10.16 15.17 -43.82
N THR A 47 -10.48 14.43 -44.87
CA THR A 47 -9.88 13.22 -45.41
C THR A 47 -8.46 13.46 -45.90
N SER A 48 -7.57 12.46 -45.76
CA SER A 48 -6.54 11.97 -46.72
C SER A 48 -5.61 11.01 -45.94
N ALA A 49 -5.69 9.67 -46.02
CA ALA A 49 -5.49 8.75 -47.14
C ALA A 49 -4.07 8.76 -47.75
N SER A 50 -3.25 7.77 -47.38
CA SER A 50 -2.32 7.00 -48.23
C SER A 50 -1.40 6.16 -47.32
N ALA A 51 -0.88 4.98 -47.65
CA ALA A 51 -1.28 3.86 -48.48
C ALA A 51 -0.20 2.78 -48.24
N SER A 52 -0.61 1.52 -48.21
CA SER A 52 0.13 0.32 -48.61
C SER A 52 1.50 -0.04 -48.02
N ALA A 53 1.45 -1.20 -47.35
CA ALA A 53 2.21 -2.42 -47.66
C ALA A 53 3.72 -2.46 -47.38
N SER A 54 4.10 -3.39 -46.50
CA SER A 54 4.91 -4.55 -46.88
C SER A 54 4.84 -5.64 -45.82
N ALA A 55 4.85 -6.88 -46.30
CA ALA A 55 4.66 -8.11 -45.55
C ALA A 55 6.03 -8.68 -45.06
N PRO A 56 6.12 -9.97 -44.67
CA PRO A 56 6.72 -10.43 -43.43
C PRO A 56 8.21 -10.79 -43.52
N VAL A 57 8.89 -10.86 -42.38
CA VAL A 57 10.10 -11.68 -42.25
C VAL A 57 10.26 -12.17 -40.82
N SER A 58 10.10 -13.49 -40.66
CA SER A 58 10.60 -14.28 -39.54
C SER A 58 12.12 -14.24 -39.51
N THR A 59 12.70 -14.02 -38.34
CA THR A 59 13.98 -14.63 -37.97
C THR A 59 14.02 -14.83 -36.47
N SER A 60 13.78 -16.08 -36.04
CA SER A 60 14.39 -16.60 -34.81
C SER A 60 15.91 -16.47 -34.91
N PRO A 61 16.59 -16.25 -33.78
CA PRO A 61 17.69 -17.15 -33.47
C PRO A 61 17.41 -17.94 -32.19
N THR A 62 17.51 -19.26 -32.35
CA THR A 62 17.86 -20.20 -31.31
C THR A 62 19.23 -19.81 -30.75
N ALA A 63 19.35 -19.83 -29.41
CA ALA A 63 20.62 -20.06 -28.73
C ALA A 63 20.32 -20.79 -27.42
N ALA A 64 20.34 -22.12 -27.53
CA ALA A 64 20.48 -23.02 -26.40
C ALA A 64 21.92 -22.94 -25.87
N SER A 65 22.06 -22.74 -24.57
CA SER A 65 23.23 -23.01 -23.71
C SER A 65 22.77 -22.62 -22.30
N THR A 66 22.89 -23.39 -21.23
CA THR A 66 23.59 -24.63 -20.96
C THR A 66 22.99 -25.19 -19.67
N ALA A 67 22.87 -26.51 -19.61
CA ALA A 67 22.40 -27.29 -18.47
C ALA A 67 23.42 -27.36 -17.33
N ALA A 68 22.94 -27.91 -16.20
CA ALA A 68 23.68 -28.47 -15.06
C ALA A 68 24.21 -27.43 -14.04
N SER A 69 24.00 -27.58 -12.73
CA SER A 69 23.51 -28.70 -11.93
C SER A 69 23.13 -28.20 -10.53
N ALA A 70 22.21 -28.94 -9.91
CA ALA A 70 22.11 -29.27 -8.47
C ALA A 70 22.99 -28.45 -7.52
N SER A 71 22.50 -27.79 -6.48
CA SER A 71 21.70 -28.27 -5.34
C SER A 71 21.39 -26.98 -4.55
N ALA A 72 20.23 -26.75 -3.97
CA ALA A 72 19.66 -27.56 -2.92
C ALA A 72 18.15 -27.31 -2.88
N MET A 73 17.36 -28.38 -2.82
CA MET A 73 16.21 -28.35 -1.93
C MET A 73 16.81 -28.22 -0.52
N GLU A 74 17.03 -26.99 -0.06
CA GLU A 74 17.03 -26.79 1.37
C GLU A 74 15.60 -27.09 1.81
N THR A 75 15.52 -28.12 2.64
CA THR A 75 14.41 -28.30 3.54
C THR A 75 14.34 -27.00 4.34
N THR A 76 13.56 -26.02 3.89
CA THR A 76 13.08 -24.98 4.79
C THR A 76 12.08 -25.70 5.68
N GLY A 77 12.59 -26.33 6.74
CA GLY A 77 11.82 -26.47 7.96
C GLY A 77 11.19 -25.10 8.28
N PRO A 78 10.01 -25.05 8.90
CA PRO A 78 9.20 -23.84 9.01
C PRO A 78 10.11 -22.65 9.28
N ALA A 79 10.18 -21.72 8.31
CA ALA A 79 11.03 -20.55 8.42
C ALA A 79 10.78 -19.97 9.81
N ALA A 80 11.81 -19.99 10.65
CA ALA A 80 11.68 -19.54 12.02
C ALA A 80 11.09 -18.13 11.95
N ALA A 81 9.95 -17.93 12.63
CA ALA A 81 9.31 -16.62 12.65
C ALA A 81 10.38 -15.57 13.04
N PRO A 82 10.42 -14.41 12.36
CA PRO A 82 11.47 -13.43 12.61
C PRO A 82 11.50 -13.07 14.09
N ALA A 83 12.68 -12.97 14.71
CA ALA A 83 12.71 -12.60 16.12
C ALA A 83 12.24 -11.15 16.30
N GLU A 84 11.65 -10.88 17.46
CA GLU A 84 11.25 -9.53 17.84
C GLU A 84 12.43 -8.54 17.71
N GLY A 85 12.18 -7.41 17.06
CA GLY A 85 13.17 -6.36 16.81
C GLY A 85 14.02 -6.58 15.56
N GLU A 86 13.94 -7.73 14.89
CA GLU A 86 14.61 -7.95 13.61
C GLU A 86 13.84 -7.30 12.44
N LYS A 87 14.55 -7.10 11.33
CA LYS A 87 13.94 -6.69 10.07
C LYS A 87 13.18 -7.90 9.48
N PRO A 88 11.89 -7.77 9.19
CA PRO A 88 11.14 -8.88 8.62
C PRO A 88 11.71 -9.31 7.26
N PRO A 89 11.61 -10.58 6.87
CA PRO A 89 11.78 -10.95 5.46
C PRO A 89 10.60 -10.39 4.64
N ARG A 90 10.78 -10.23 3.32
CA ARG A 90 9.73 -9.71 2.43
C ARG A 90 8.44 -10.52 2.53
N GLU A 91 8.54 -11.84 2.60
CA GLU A 91 7.40 -12.74 2.74
C GLU A 91 6.57 -12.52 4.01
N PHE A 92 7.19 -12.02 5.07
CA PHE A 92 6.48 -11.62 6.28
C PHE A 92 5.69 -10.33 6.04
N VAL A 93 6.30 -9.35 5.37
CA VAL A 93 5.67 -8.05 5.05
C VAL A 93 4.52 -8.20 4.05
N VAL A 94 4.53 -9.24 3.23
CA VAL A 94 3.42 -9.52 2.30
C VAL A 94 2.15 -9.88 3.09
N GLY A 95 1.05 -9.21 2.74
CA GLY A 95 -0.27 -9.43 3.32
C GLY A 95 -1.01 -8.13 3.60
N LYS A 96 -2.16 -8.27 4.25
CA LYS A 96 -3.05 -7.16 4.60
C LYS A 96 -2.68 -6.61 5.98
N TRP A 97 -2.38 -5.31 6.05
CA TRP A 97 -1.89 -4.65 7.26
C TRP A 97 -2.71 -3.41 7.60
N GLY A 98 -3.28 -3.43 8.80
CA GLY A 98 -3.95 -2.30 9.43
C GLY A 98 -3.01 -1.47 10.30
N THR A 99 -3.45 -0.29 10.71
CA THR A 99 -2.68 0.60 11.61
C THR A 99 -3.29 0.58 13.00
N ASP A 100 -2.50 0.29 14.03
CA ASP A 100 -2.90 0.20 15.44
C ASP A 100 -4.16 -0.68 15.67
N GLY A 101 -4.24 -1.78 14.92
CA GLY A 101 -5.37 -2.72 14.96
C GLY A 101 -6.57 -2.32 14.10
N ASP A 102 -6.54 -1.17 13.43
CA ASP A 102 -7.59 -0.74 12.50
C ASP A 102 -7.44 -1.42 11.14
N CYS A 103 -8.43 -2.24 10.79
CA CYS A 103 -8.48 -2.95 9.51
C CYS A 103 -9.37 -2.28 8.46
N GLU A 104 -10.09 -1.21 8.79
CA GLU A 104 -10.93 -0.48 7.83
C GLU A 104 -10.08 0.22 6.78
N LEU A 105 -8.90 0.72 7.18
CA LEU A 105 -7.92 1.37 6.30
C LEU A 105 -6.69 0.48 6.02
N ALA A 106 -6.85 -0.85 6.09
CA ALA A 106 -5.75 -1.77 5.87
C ALA A 106 -5.23 -1.73 4.43
N ILE A 107 -3.91 -1.69 4.29
CA ILE A 107 -3.23 -1.80 2.99
C ILE A 107 -2.88 -3.26 2.72
N ASP A 108 -3.17 -3.72 1.51
CA ASP A 108 -2.71 -5.03 1.04
C ASP A 108 -1.34 -4.87 0.36
N LEU A 109 -0.29 -5.46 0.92
CA LEU A 109 1.05 -5.47 0.34
C LEU A 109 1.25 -6.81 -0.38
N ARG A 110 0.99 -6.84 -1.69
CA ARG A 110 1.00 -8.08 -2.47
C ARG A 110 2.41 -8.50 -2.86
N ALA A 111 2.64 -9.80 -2.99
CA ALA A 111 3.95 -10.36 -3.32
C ALA A 111 4.53 -9.81 -4.64
N ASP A 112 3.67 -9.54 -5.63
CA ASP A 112 4.03 -8.98 -6.93
C ASP A 112 4.51 -7.51 -6.88
N GLY A 113 4.38 -6.84 -5.73
CA GLY A 113 4.80 -5.45 -5.55
C GLY A 113 3.69 -4.43 -5.78
N THR A 114 2.44 -4.84 -6.00
CA THR A 114 1.29 -3.93 -5.98
C THR A 114 0.71 -3.77 -4.58
N THR A 115 0.09 -2.62 -4.31
CA THR A 115 -0.71 -2.38 -3.12
C THR A 115 -2.10 -1.83 -3.44
N ASP A 116 -3.07 -2.07 -2.55
CA ASP A 116 -4.42 -1.49 -2.60
C ASP A 116 -4.46 -0.05 -2.02
N GLY A 117 -3.33 0.45 -1.51
CA GLY A 117 -3.21 1.80 -0.99
C GLY A 117 -3.07 2.89 -2.08
N PRO A 118 -3.13 4.18 -1.69
CA PRO A 118 -3.06 5.30 -2.62
C PRO A 118 -1.68 5.45 -3.32
N PHE A 119 -0.67 4.73 -2.84
CA PHE A 119 0.71 4.80 -3.31
C PHE A 119 1.07 3.79 -4.40
N GLY A 120 0.09 3.02 -4.90
CA GLY A 120 0.24 2.18 -6.09
C GLY A 120 1.18 0.99 -5.92
N ASN A 121 2.43 1.12 -6.38
CA ASN A 121 3.42 0.05 -6.30
C ASN A 121 4.35 0.23 -5.11
N TRP A 122 4.69 -0.87 -4.45
CA TRP A 122 5.59 -0.91 -3.30
C TRP A 122 6.80 -1.80 -3.58
N THR A 123 7.88 -1.49 -2.87
CA THR A 123 9.14 -2.21 -2.88
C THR A 123 9.58 -2.49 -1.46
N TYR A 124 10.35 -3.56 -1.28
CA TYR A 124 10.91 -3.95 0.00
C TYR A 124 12.40 -4.12 -0.10
N ASN A 125 13.15 -3.42 0.74
CA ASN A 125 14.60 -3.54 0.84
C ASN A 125 15.02 -3.50 2.30
N ASP A 126 15.49 -4.64 2.83
CA ASP A 126 16.18 -4.74 4.12
C ASP A 126 15.49 -4.00 5.29
N GLY A 127 14.22 -4.28 5.54
CA GLY A 127 13.46 -3.57 6.59
C GLY A 127 12.80 -2.28 6.13
N VAL A 128 12.88 -1.89 4.85
CA VAL A 128 12.32 -0.63 4.36
C VAL A 128 11.31 -0.89 3.26
N ILE A 129 10.08 -0.44 3.49
CA ILE A 129 9.03 -0.35 2.49
C ILE A 129 9.16 1.02 1.81
N GLY A 130 9.24 1.03 0.49
CA GLY A 130 9.23 2.25 -0.32
C GLY A 130 8.17 2.17 -1.41
N PHE A 131 7.64 3.32 -1.81
CA PHE A 131 6.59 3.40 -2.82
C PHE A 131 7.10 4.05 -4.10
N ALA A 132 6.67 3.54 -5.25
CA ALA A 132 7.16 4.03 -6.55
C ALA A 132 6.64 5.43 -6.86
N ASP A 133 5.38 5.70 -6.52
CA ASP A 133 4.72 6.99 -6.74
C ASP A 133 5.19 8.06 -5.75
N GLU A 134 5.74 7.66 -4.60
CA GLU A 134 6.29 8.57 -3.59
C GLU A 134 7.66 8.06 -3.10
N PRO A 135 8.74 8.23 -3.91
CA PRO A 135 10.04 7.62 -3.65
C PRO A 135 10.76 8.18 -2.41
N ASP A 136 10.38 9.37 -1.97
CA ASP A 136 10.86 10.01 -0.75
C ASP A 136 10.16 9.46 0.50
N PHE A 137 8.99 8.81 0.35
CA PHE A 137 8.27 8.20 1.46
C PHE A 137 8.74 6.76 1.70
N LYS A 138 9.53 6.62 2.76
CA LYS A 138 10.10 5.35 3.21
C LYS A 138 9.59 4.99 4.59
N VAL A 139 9.26 3.72 4.78
CA VAL A 139 8.74 3.17 6.02
C VAL A 139 9.64 2.04 6.48
N ASN A 140 10.37 2.28 7.56
CA ASN A 140 11.19 1.26 8.22
C ASN A 140 10.29 0.38 9.07
N VAL A 141 10.33 -0.93 8.83
CA VAL A 141 9.56 -1.93 9.56
C VAL A 141 10.46 -2.86 10.35
N THR A 142 10.03 -3.19 11.56
CA THR A 142 10.66 -4.18 12.44
C THR A 142 9.59 -5.09 13.00
N VAL A 143 9.88 -6.38 13.12
CA VAL A 143 8.93 -7.35 13.67
C VAL A 143 8.72 -7.11 15.15
N VAL A 144 7.47 -7.17 15.60
CA VAL A 144 7.10 -7.21 17.02
C VAL A 144 6.69 -8.63 17.38
N ASP A 145 5.76 -9.20 16.61
CA ASP A 145 5.30 -10.57 16.74
C ASP A 145 4.80 -11.11 15.38
N ASP A 146 4.30 -12.34 15.33
CA ASP A 146 3.87 -13.02 14.09
C ASP A 146 2.78 -12.27 13.29
N SER A 147 2.04 -11.39 13.98
CA SER A 147 0.92 -10.62 13.44
C SER A 147 1.11 -9.11 13.55
N THR A 148 2.26 -8.65 14.03
CA THR A 148 2.48 -7.22 14.31
C THR A 148 3.88 -6.78 13.90
N MET A 149 3.95 -5.64 13.23
CA MET A 149 5.18 -4.93 12.95
C MET A 149 5.12 -3.54 13.54
N LYS A 150 6.27 -3.00 13.93
CA LYS A 150 6.42 -1.57 14.15
C LYS A 150 6.89 -0.95 12.86
N SER A 151 6.21 0.10 12.43
CA SER A 151 6.58 0.92 11.27
C SER A 151 7.07 2.28 11.74
N THR A 152 8.06 2.86 11.05
CA THR A 152 8.59 4.20 11.30
C THR A 152 8.77 4.91 9.98
N SER A 153 8.08 6.03 9.77
CA SER A 153 8.23 6.82 8.54
C SER A 153 9.50 7.67 8.62
N ASP A 154 10.41 7.50 7.66
CA ASP A 154 11.72 8.20 7.64
C ASP A 154 11.54 9.73 7.60
N GLY A 155 10.58 10.22 6.79
CA GLY A 155 10.33 11.67 6.65
C GLY A 155 9.69 12.34 7.87
N SER A 156 8.99 11.60 8.73
CA SER A 156 8.27 12.17 9.90
C SER A 156 8.83 11.71 11.25
N GLY A 157 9.64 10.67 11.29
CA GLY A 157 10.10 10.00 12.53
C GLY A 157 8.96 9.39 13.37
N LYS A 158 7.73 9.38 12.86
CA LYS A 158 6.55 8.86 13.55
C LYS A 158 6.56 7.35 13.49
N THR A 159 6.35 6.72 14.64
CA THR A 159 6.23 5.27 14.76
C THR A 159 4.77 4.88 14.88
N MET A 160 4.36 3.85 14.15
CA MET A 160 3.01 3.27 14.22
C MET A 160 3.11 1.76 14.33
N THR A 161 2.09 1.15 14.92
CA THR A 161 1.97 -0.32 14.95
C THR A 161 1.20 -0.76 13.72
N MET A 162 1.73 -1.69 12.95
CA MET A 162 1.01 -2.36 11.87
C MET A 162 0.55 -3.72 12.36
N THR A 163 -0.75 -4.00 12.28
CA THR A 163 -1.35 -5.27 12.71
C THR A 163 -1.91 -6.00 11.51
N ARG A 164 -1.68 -7.31 11.44
CA ARG A 164 -2.15 -8.14 10.33
C ARG A 164 -3.68 -8.25 10.38
N CYS A 165 -4.31 -7.98 9.25
CA CYS A 165 -5.77 -8.03 9.12
C CYS A 165 -6.22 -9.35 8.49
N PRO A 166 -7.37 -9.89 8.91
CA PRO A 166 -7.97 -11.09 8.32
C PRO A 166 -8.46 -10.88 6.88
#